data_AF-A0A5C6F6H3-F1
#
_entry.id   AF-A0A5C6F6H3-F1
#
_cell.length_a   1.000
_cell.length_b   1.000
_cell.length_c   1.000
_cell.angle_alpha   90.00
_cell.angle_beta   90.00
_cell.angle_gamma   90.00
#
_symmetry.space_group_name_H-M   'P 1'
#
loop_
_entity.id
_entity.type
_entity.pdbx_description
1 polymer ?
#
loop_
_entity_poly.entity_id
_entity_poly.type
_entity_poly.pdbx_seq_one_letter_code
_entity_poly.pdbx_strand_id
1 'polypeptide(L)'
;MINRIILAAGLVASAIVVDGSTASASDPLAVAQVWNYNYSMNRPWHGNYYNQNYGQPLALVVPPTAHMRQTYSWGVSQNKTYPIYHQFGRSANSPGAASQGQFMGTPNWPSHTDQFGTYYVRGPW
;
A
#
# COMPACT_ATOMS: atom_id res chain seq x y z
N MET A 1 -37.07 40.06 -34.63
CA MET A 1 -36.72 39.85 -33.21
C MET A 1 -36.89 38.40 -32.76
N ILE A 2 -37.89 37.67 -33.27
CA ILE A 2 -38.17 36.26 -32.95
C ILE A 2 -37.00 35.29 -33.22
N ASN A 3 -36.27 35.41 -34.35
CA ASN A 3 -35.16 34.49 -34.67
C ASN A 3 -33.98 34.56 -33.68
N ARG A 4 -33.76 35.71 -33.02
CA ARG A 4 -32.72 35.88 -32.01
C ARG A 4 -33.09 35.19 -30.69
N ILE A 5 -34.38 35.14 -30.38
CA ILE A 5 -34.92 34.46 -29.19
C ILE A 5 -34.83 32.95 -29.36
N ILE A 6 -35.11 32.43 -30.56
CA ILE A 6 -35.02 30.99 -30.86
C ILE A 6 -33.56 30.51 -30.77
N LEU A 7 -32.59 31.27 -31.31
CA LEU A 7 -31.17 30.94 -31.22
C LEU A 7 -30.65 31.00 -29.77
N ALA A 8 -31.08 31.99 -28.99
CA ALA A 8 -30.71 32.10 -27.58
C ALA A 8 -31.30 30.94 -26.75
N ALA A 9 -32.56 30.57 -26.99
CA ALA A 9 -33.21 29.44 -26.32
C ALA A 9 -32.54 28.09 -26.68
N GLY A 10 -32.15 27.90 -27.93
CA GLY A 10 -31.41 26.71 -28.37
C GLY A 10 -30.03 26.60 -27.69
N LEU A 11 -29.32 27.71 -27.56
CA LEU A 11 -27.99 27.74 -26.92
C LEU A 11 -28.05 27.45 -25.42
N VAL A 12 -29.07 27.98 -24.73
CA VAL A 12 -29.34 27.69 -23.31
C VAL A 12 -29.74 26.22 -23.12
N ALA A 13 -30.58 25.67 -24.00
CA ALA A 13 -30.98 24.27 -23.95
C ALA A 13 -29.80 23.32 -24.18
N SER A 14 -28.88 23.65 -25.09
CA SER A 14 -27.67 22.85 -25.31
C SER A 14 -26.65 22.93 -24.15
N ALA A 15 -26.64 24.04 -23.39
CA ALA A 15 -25.74 24.18 -22.24
C ALA A 15 -26.18 23.35 -21.02
N ILE A 16 -27.48 23.04 -20.89
CA ILE A 16 -28.04 22.26 -19.77
C ILE A 16 -27.83 20.74 -19.97
N VAL A 17 -27.62 20.27 -21.19
CA VAL A 17 -27.47 18.83 -21.51
C VAL A 17 -26.02 18.33 -21.37
N VAL A 18 -25.06 19.20 -21.04
CA VAL A 18 -23.65 18.81 -20.82
C VAL A 18 -23.37 18.50 -19.35
N ASP A 19 -24.39 18.09 -18.58
CA ASP A 19 -24.16 17.49 -17.27
C ASP A 19 -23.42 16.16 -17.46
N GLY A 20 -22.12 16.25 -17.23
CA GLY A 20 -21.14 15.22 -17.50
C GLY A 20 -21.53 13.90 -16.85
N SER A 21 -21.44 12.83 -17.64
CA SER A 21 -21.35 11.48 -17.12
C SER A 21 -20.09 11.42 -16.24
N THR A 22 -20.25 11.62 -14.94
CA THR A 22 -19.19 11.33 -13.98
C THR A 22 -19.03 9.81 -13.98
N ALA A 23 -17.92 9.33 -14.54
CA ALA A 23 -17.52 7.95 -14.36
C ALA A 23 -17.22 7.77 -12.87
N SER A 24 -18.20 7.27 -12.11
CA SER A 24 -17.99 6.84 -10.74
C SER A 24 -17.19 5.55 -10.77
N ALA A 25 -15.87 5.67 -10.66
CA ALA A 25 -14.99 4.55 -10.41
C ALA A 25 -15.17 4.12 -8.95
N SER A 26 -16.24 3.40 -8.65
CA SER A 26 -16.39 2.76 -7.35
C SER A 26 -15.37 1.64 -7.27
N ASP A 27 -14.24 1.89 -6.61
CA ASP A 27 -13.24 0.86 -6.32
C ASP A 27 -13.71 0.02 -5.11
N PRO A 28 -14.07 -1.27 -5.30
CA PRO A 28 -14.49 -2.15 -4.21
C PRO A 28 -13.39 -2.34 -3.15
N LEU A 29 -12.12 -2.09 -3.49
CA LEU A 29 -10.98 -2.20 -2.60
C LEU A 29 -10.65 -0.90 -1.87
N ALA A 30 -11.33 0.22 -2.18
CA ALA A 30 -11.05 1.52 -1.57
C ALA A 30 -11.11 1.48 -0.04
N VAL A 31 -12.09 0.76 0.53
CA VAL A 31 -12.23 0.62 1.99
C VAL A 31 -11.05 -0.16 2.59
N ALA A 32 -10.63 -1.25 1.94
CA ALA A 32 -9.48 -2.03 2.38
C ALA A 32 -8.19 -1.20 2.27
N GLN A 33 -8.07 -0.36 1.26
CA GLN A 33 -6.93 0.52 1.06
C GLN A 33 -6.86 1.62 2.12
N VAL A 34 -8.01 2.22 2.49
CA VAL A 34 -8.12 3.16 3.61
C VAL A 34 -7.76 2.48 4.93
N TRP A 35 -8.24 1.26 5.17
CA TRP A 35 -7.89 0.51 6.38
C TRP A 35 -6.39 0.20 6.45
N ASN A 36 -5.80 -0.25 5.35
CA ASN A 36 -4.37 -0.54 5.27
C ASN A 36 -3.53 0.72 5.47
N TYR A 37 -3.95 1.84 4.87
CA TYR A 37 -3.31 3.13 5.06
C TYR A 37 -3.33 3.54 6.53
N ASN A 38 -4.50 3.55 7.17
CA ASN A 38 -4.65 3.88 8.59
C ASN A 38 -3.85 2.93 9.50
N TYR A 39 -3.81 1.63 9.17
CA TYR A 39 -3.01 0.63 9.88
C TYR A 39 -1.51 0.98 9.83
N SER A 40 -1.03 1.44 8.68
CA SER A 40 0.39 1.74 8.43
C SER A 40 0.87 3.03 9.10
N MET A 41 -0.01 4.02 9.31
CA MET A 41 0.37 5.35 9.83
C MET A 41 1.00 5.32 11.23
N ASN A 42 0.62 4.36 12.08
CA ASN A 42 1.05 4.30 13.48
C ASN A 42 1.89 3.06 13.80
N ARG A 43 2.39 2.35 12.78
CA ARG A 43 3.14 1.11 12.96
C ARG A 43 4.40 1.09 12.11
N PRO A 44 5.48 0.45 12.58
CA PRO A 44 6.66 0.25 11.76
C PRO A 44 6.33 -0.63 10.56
N TRP A 45 7.03 -0.41 9.45
CA TRP A 45 6.93 -1.25 8.24
C TRP A 45 7.67 -2.59 8.39
N HIS A 46 8.57 -2.67 9.36
CA HIS A 46 9.38 -3.84 9.66
C HIS A 46 8.91 -4.57 10.92
N GLY A 47 9.37 -5.81 11.08
CA GLY A 47 9.32 -6.55 12.34
C GLY A 47 10.54 -6.26 13.24
N ASN A 48 10.77 -7.16 14.20
CA ASN A 48 11.83 -7.00 15.21
C ASN A 48 13.18 -7.59 14.81
N TYR A 49 13.31 -8.23 13.64
CA TYR A 49 14.55 -8.87 13.21
C TYR A 49 15.29 -8.04 12.16
N TYR A 50 16.62 -8.05 12.21
CA TYR A 50 17.46 -7.44 11.18
C TYR A 50 17.95 -8.47 10.17
N ASN A 51 18.30 -8.00 8.96
CA ASN A 51 18.95 -8.83 7.96
C ASN A 51 20.45 -8.97 8.29
N GLN A 52 20.95 -10.21 8.35
CA GLN A 52 22.30 -10.52 8.80
C GLN A 52 23.41 -9.78 8.01
N ASN A 53 23.18 -9.50 6.73
CA ASN A 53 24.18 -8.84 5.87
C ASN A 53 24.27 -7.33 6.13
N TYR A 54 23.18 -6.71 6.59
CA TYR A 54 23.08 -5.25 6.70
C TYR A 54 22.99 -4.77 8.15
N GLY A 55 22.72 -5.66 9.11
CA GLY A 55 22.53 -5.29 10.53
C GLY A 55 21.29 -4.43 10.79
N GLN A 56 20.40 -4.30 9.82
CA GLN A 56 19.13 -3.57 9.89
C GLN A 56 18.02 -4.35 9.17
N PRO A 57 16.74 -4.13 9.50
CA PRO A 57 15.61 -4.61 8.72
C PRO A 57 15.73 -4.18 7.26
N LEU A 58 15.49 -5.11 6.36
CA LEU A 58 15.56 -4.90 4.91
C LEU A 58 14.16 -4.83 4.32
N ALA A 59 13.90 -3.78 3.55
CA ALA A 59 12.66 -3.63 2.80
C ALA A 59 12.75 -4.40 1.48
N LEU A 60 11.90 -5.41 1.32
CA LEU A 60 11.63 -6.04 0.03
C LEU A 60 10.49 -5.29 -0.65
N VAL A 61 10.86 -4.52 -1.68
CA VAL A 61 9.89 -3.74 -2.46
C VAL A 61 9.14 -4.67 -3.41
N VAL A 62 7.81 -4.64 -3.33
CA VAL A 62 6.91 -5.41 -4.21
C VAL A 62 5.95 -4.49 -4.98
N PRO A 63 5.29 -5.01 -6.03
CA PRO A 63 4.26 -4.26 -6.74
C PRO A 63 3.17 -3.68 -5.83
N PRO A 64 2.63 -2.50 -6.15
CA PRO A 64 1.52 -1.90 -5.41
C PRO A 64 0.24 -2.73 -5.49
N THR A 65 0.13 -3.57 -6.53
CA THR A 65 -0.93 -4.55 -6.72
C THR A 65 -0.79 -5.79 -5.83
N ALA A 66 0.34 -6.00 -5.15
CA ALA A 66 0.51 -7.10 -4.21
C ALA A 66 -0.15 -6.75 -2.87
N HIS A 67 -1.20 -7.46 -2.46
CA HIS A 67 -1.94 -7.15 -1.23
C HIS A 67 -1.57 -8.03 -0.04
N MET A 68 -1.03 -9.22 -0.28
CA MET A 68 -0.77 -10.23 0.74
C MET A 68 0.68 -10.67 0.68
N ARG A 69 1.25 -11.02 1.83
CA ARG A 69 2.53 -11.72 1.93
C ARG A 69 2.33 -13.08 2.58
N GLN A 70 3.22 -14.00 2.25
CA GLN A 70 3.28 -15.32 2.85
C GLN A 70 4.58 -15.46 3.64
N THR A 71 4.45 -15.86 4.90
CA THR A 71 5.56 -16.24 5.77
C THR A 71 5.55 -17.75 5.91
N TYR A 72 6.66 -18.39 5.56
CA TYR A 72 6.83 -19.82 5.72
C TYR A 72 7.29 -20.16 7.14
N SER A 73 6.92 -21.34 7.62
CA SER A 73 7.38 -21.89 8.89
C SER A 73 8.05 -23.24 8.69
N TRP A 74 9.03 -23.54 9.55
CA TRP A 74 9.81 -24.77 9.57
C TRP A 74 9.11 -25.87 10.39
N GLY A 75 8.05 -25.52 11.12
CA GLY A 75 7.21 -26.44 11.89
C GLY A 75 5.96 -26.90 11.12
N VAL A 76 5.19 -27.79 11.75
CA VAL A 76 3.96 -28.33 11.15
C VAL A 76 2.88 -27.25 11.08
N SER A 77 2.39 -26.98 9.86
CA SER A 77 1.18 -26.19 9.59
C SER A 77 1.14 -24.76 10.17
N GLN A 78 2.26 -24.04 10.13
CA GLN A 78 2.35 -22.66 10.64
C GLN A 78 2.63 -21.60 9.56
N ASN A 79 2.42 -21.92 8.29
CA ASN A 79 2.48 -20.91 7.23
C ASN A 79 1.37 -19.88 7.44
N LYS A 80 1.73 -18.60 7.41
CA LYS A 80 0.80 -17.48 7.60
C LYS A 80 0.75 -16.62 6.36
N THR A 81 -0.45 -16.21 6.00
CA THR A 81 -0.69 -15.23 4.94
C THR A 81 -1.41 -14.04 5.54
N TYR A 82 -0.88 -12.84 5.33
CA TYR A 82 -1.44 -11.63 5.92
C TYR A 82 -1.15 -10.39 5.06
N PRO A 83 -1.90 -9.28 5.25
CA PRO A 83 -1.82 -8.13 4.35
C PRO A 83 -0.48 -7.40 4.41
N ILE A 84 -0.12 -6.76 3.29
CA ILE A 84 1.00 -5.81 3.21
C ILE A 84 0.43 -4.41 3.37
N TYR A 85 0.56 -3.85 4.57
CA TYR A 85 -0.07 -2.57 4.91
C TYR A 85 0.65 -1.38 4.27
N HIS A 86 1.97 -1.26 4.48
CA HIS A 86 2.75 -0.09 4.06
C HIS A 86 2.90 -0.01 2.54
N GLN A 87 2.52 1.15 1.99
CA GLN A 87 2.71 1.53 0.60
C GLN A 87 3.39 2.88 0.55
N PHE A 88 4.51 2.95 -0.16
CA PHE A 88 5.33 4.15 -0.24
C PHE A 88 5.20 4.79 -1.62
N GLY A 89 5.13 6.12 -1.64
CA GLY A 89 5.14 6.95 -2.84
C GLY A 89 6.54 7.14 -3.43
N ARG A 90 6.64 7.81 -4.59
CA ARG A 90 7.92 8.03 -5.30
C ARG A 90 8.95 8.79 -4.45
N SER A 91 8.48 9.68 -3.59
CA SER A 91 9.28 10.45 -2.63
C SER A 91 9.33 9.78 -1.25
N ALA A 92 9.51 8.46 -1.21
CA ALA A 92 9.61 7.72 0.04
C ALA A 92 10.84 8.18 0.84
N ASN A 93 10.62 9.13 1.75
CA ASN A 93 11.68 9.76 2.54
C ASN A 93 11.62 9.35 4.02
N SER A 94 10.79 8.35 4.39
CA SER A 94 10.42 8.04 5.78
C SER A 94 10.37 6.54 6.06
N PRO A 95 10.79 6.11 7.26
CA PRO A 95 12.11 6.32 7.84
C PRO A 95 13.00 5.09 7.56
N GLY A 96 14.32 5.30 7.60
CA GLY A 96 15.24 4.18 7.80
C GLY A 96 14.80 3.35 9.02
N ALA A 97 15.14 2.07 9.03
CA ALA A 97 14.82 1.23 10.18
C ALA A 97 15.39 1.84 11.47
N ALA A 98 14.81 1.48 12.63
CA ALA A 98 15.30 1.94 13.93
C ALA A 98 16.81 1.73 14.11
N SER A 99 17.43 2.42 15.08
CA SER A 99 18.88 2.39 15.25
C SER A 99 19.41 0.97 15.47
N GLN A 100 20.64 0.72 15.00
CA GLN A 100 21.30 -0.59 15.12
C GLN A 100 21.35 -1.05 16.58
N GLY A 101 21.01 -2.31 16.86
CA GLY A 101 20.93 -2.86 18.22
C GLY A 101 19.53 -2.86 18.85
N GLN A 102 18.53 -2.24 18.23
CA GLN A 102 17.11 -2.41 18.64
C GLN A 102 16.43 -3.64 18.03
N PHE A 103 17.13 -4.34 17.14
CA PHE A 103 16.63 -5.49 16.42
C PHE A 103 17.37 -6.76 16.81
N MET A 104 16.66 -7.88 16.74
CA MET A 104 17.22 -9.21 16.97
C MET A 104 17.88 -9.74 15.69
N GLY A 105 19.00 -10.44 15.85
CA GLY A 105 19.57 -11.21 14.75
C GLY A 105 18.73 -12.45 14.45
N THR A 106 18.98 -13.07 13.31
CA THR A 106 18.38 -14.37 13.00
C THR A 106 18.82 -15.38 14.06
N PRO A 107 17.89 -16.06 14.76
CA PRO A 107 18.25 -17.09 15.72
C PRO A 107 18.97 -18.25 15.03
N ASN A 108 19.80 -18.99 15.77
CA ASN A 108 20.49 -20.19 15.26
C ASN A 108 19.50 -21.21 14.67
N TRP A 109 18.30 -21.31 15.24
CA TRP A 109 17.23 -22.18 14.78
C TRP A 109 15.97 -21.34 14.49
N PRO A 110 15.83 -20.80 13.27
CA PRO A 110 14.68 -19.99 12.91
C PRO A 110 13.42 -20.87 12.76
N SER A 111 12.29 -20.37 13.26
CA SER A 111 10.97 -20.99 13.14
C SER A 111 10.16 -20.48 11.94
N HIS A 112 10.50 -19.30 11.40
CA HIS A 112 9.74 -18.64 10.32
C HIS A 112 10.61 -17.65 9.51
N THR A 113 10.20 -17.35 8.27
CA THR A 113 10.98 -16.48 7.36
C THR A 113 11.14 -15.04 7.86
N ASP A 114 10.24 -14.57 8.72
CA ASP A 114 10.30 -13.20 9.25
C ASP A 114 11.52 -12.96 10.17
N GLN A 115 12.16 -14.04 10.65
CA GLN A 115 13.39 -13.99 11.46
C GLN A 115 14.65 -13.66 10.66
N PHE A 116 14.58 -13.64 9.33
CA PHE A 116 15.67 -13.18 8.46
C PHE A 116 15.68 -11.66 8.26
N GLY A 117 14.72 -10.94 8.87
CA GLY A 117 14.69 -9.47 8.90
C GLY A 117 14.39 -8.82 7.56
N THR A 118 13.80 -9.55 6.61
CA THR A 118 13.35 -9.00 5.32
C THR A 118 11.83 -8.85 5.33
N TYR A 119 11.32 -7.64 5.08
CA TYR A 119 9.91 -7.31 5.20
C TYR A 119 9.35 -6.68 3.92
N TYR A 120 8.16 -7.11 3.54
CA TYR A 120 7.49 -6.66 2.32
C TYR A 120 6.93 -5.25 2.47
N VAL A 121 7.22 -4.38 1.51
CA VAL A 121 6.64 -3.04 1.39
C VAL A 121 6.20 -2.78 -0.05
N ARG A 122 5.07 -2.10 -0.24
CA ARG A 122 4.55 -1.82 -1.58
C ARG A 122 5.20 -0.56 -2.15
N GLY A 123 5.67 -0.65 -3.39
CA GLY A 123 6.28 0.46 -4.11
C GLY A 123 5.29 1.40 -4.79
N PRO A 124 5.78 2.49 -5.42
CA PRO A 124 4.98 3.63 -5.85
C PRO A 124 4.34 3.59 -7.26
N TRP A 125 4.38 2.48 -8.01
CA TRP A 125 4.10 2.51 -9.45
C TRP A 125 2.64 2.36 -9.88
#